data_AF-A0A0A0KV87-F1
#
_entry.id   AF-A0A0A0KV87-F1
#
_cell.length_a   1.000
_cell.length_b   1.000
_cell.length_c   1.000
_cell.angle_alpha   90.00
_cell.angle_beta   90.00
_cell.angle_gamma   90.00
#
_symmetry.space_group_name_H-M   'P 1'
#
loop_
_entity.id
_entity.type
_entity.pdbx_description
1 polymer ?
#
loop_
_entity_poly.entity_id
_entity_poly.type
_entity_poly.pdbx_seq_one_letter_code
_entity_poly.pdbx_strand_id
1 'polypeptide(L)' 'MIRPYFMHTILDEIISGGQVLETSSSEVMKAVEEISKLETASNSINFVSKTVSGWRG' A
#
# COMPACT_ATOMS: atom_id res chain seq x y z
N MET A 1 5.24 -1.24 14.30
CA MET A 1 4.94 -2.60 13.80
C MET A 1 4.92 -2.54 12.29
N ILE A 2 5.98 -2.98 11.62
CA ILE A 2 6.05 -3.02 10.15
C ILE A 2 5.26 -4.26 9.70
N ARG A 3 4.26 -4.09 8.85
CA ARG A 3 3.50 -5.23 8.31
C ARG A 3 4.41 -5.99 7.34
N PRO A 4 4.51 -7.33 7.42
CA PRO A 4 5.42 -8.13 6.60
C PRO A 4 5.22 -7.94 5.08
N TYR A 5 4.01 -7.54 4.65
CA TYR A 5 3.68 -7.29 3.25
C TYR A 5 4.31 -6.02 2.65
N PHE A 6 4.66 -5.03 3.46
CA PHE A 6 5.18 -3.74 2.97
C PHE A 6 6.60 -3.87 2.39
N MET A 7 7.41 -4.76 2.98
CA MET A 7 8.75 -5.07 2.48
C MET A 7 8.70 -5.73 1.09
N HIS A 8 7.70 -6.56 0.82
CA HIS A 8 7.54 -7.20 -0.49
C HIS A 8 7.19 -6.19 -1.58
N THR A 9 6.30 -5.25 -1.29
CA THR A 9 5.94 -4.17 -2.23
C THR A 9 7.15 -3.28 -2.54
N ILE A 10 7.95 -2.91 -1.54
CA ILE A 10 9.18 -2.14 -1.78
C ILE A 10 10.16 -2.92 -2.66
N LEU A 11 10.29 -4.24 -2.44
CA LEU A 11 11.17 -5.07 -3.26
C LEU A 11 10.70 -5.14 -4.72
N ASP A 12 9.39 -5.23 -4.98
CA ASP A 12 8.83 -5.26 -6.34
C ASP A 12 9.07 -3.92 -7.09
N GLU A 13 9.05 -2.78 -6.38
CA GLU A 13 9.37 -1.47 -6.96
C GLU A 13 10.86 -1.34 -7.34
N ILE A 14 11.76 -2.03 -6.62
CA ILE A 14 13.21 -1.96 -6.89
C ILE A 14 13.63 -3.04 -7.90
N ILE A 15 13.07 -4.26 -7.81
CA ILE A 15 13.45 -5.42 -8.63
C ILE A 15 12.20 -6.23 -9.01
N SER A 16 12.00 -6.44 -10.31
CA SER A 16 10.95 -7.32 -10.83
C SER A 16 11.52 -8.33 -11.82
N GLY A 17 11.17 -9.61 -11.67
CA GLY A 17 11.67 -10.68 -12.54
C GLY A 17 13.20 -10.83 -12.57
N GLY A 18 13.89 -10.37 -11.51
CA GLY A 18 15.36 -10.35 -11.43
C GLY A 18 16.03 -9.17 -12.15
N GLN A 19 15.25 -8.24 -12.70
CA GLN A 19 15.75 -6.99 -13.29
C GLN A 19 15.54 -5.81 -12.35
N VAL A 20 16.49 -4.88 -12.34
CA VAL A 20 16.37 -3.64 -11.56
C VAL A 20 15.40 -2.71 -12.28
N LEU A 21 14.34 -2.32 -11.58
CA LEU A 21 13.31 -1.41 -12.09
C LEU A 21 13.65 0.03 -11.69
N GLU A 22 13.93 0.26 -10.41
CA GLU A 22 14.21 1.59 -9.87
C GLU A 22 15.51 1.60 -9.05
N THR A 23 16.34 2.62 -9.26
CA THR A 23 17.62 2.81 -8.55
C THR A 23 17.68 4.10 -7.75
N SER A 24 16.77 5.04 -8.05
CA SER A 24 16.68 6.32 -7.37
C SER A 24 15.86 6.18 -6.09
N SER A 25 16.55 6.25 -4.95
CA SER A 25 15.89 6.18 -3.63
C SER A 25 14.78 7.22 -3.45
N SER A 26 14.87 8.40 -4.08
CA SER A 26 13.81 9.41 -4.03
C SER A 26 12.55 8.96 -4.76
N GLU A 27 12.68 8.25 -5.87
CA GLU A 27 11.55 7.76 -6.66
C GLU A 27 10.87 6.58 -5.94
N VAL A 28 11.66 5.68 -5.35
CA VAL A 28 11.15 4.59 -4.49
C VAL A 28 10.34 5.17 -3.31
N MET A 29 10.87 6.18 -2.62
CA MET A 29 10.18 6.77 -1.46
C MET A 29 8.90 7.50 -1.85
N LYS A 30 8.87 8.15 -3.02
CA LYS A 30 7.65 8.77 -3.54
C LYS A 30 6.55 7.73 -3.81
N ALA A 31 6.90 6.63 -4.50
CA ALA A 31 5.96 5.55 -4.78
C ALA A 31 5.40 4.92 -3.49
N VAL A 32 6.28 4.68 -2.51
CA VAL A 32 5.90 4.17 -1.19
C VAL A 32 4.93 5.09 -0.45
N GLU A 33 5.14 6.41 -0.51
CA GLU A 33 4.24 7.38 0.12
C GLU A 33 2.86 7.40 -0.55
N GLU A 34 2.81 7.29 -1.87
CA GLU A 34 1.56 7.19 -2.63
C GLU A 34 0.77 5.93 -2.28
N ILE A 35 1.46 4.79 -2.15
CA ILE A 35 0.85 3.52 -1.70
C ILE A 35 0.27 3.68 -0.29
N SER A 36 1.01 4.28 0.64
CA SER A 36 0.55 4.50 2.02
C SER A 36 -0.71 5.38 2.10
N LYS A 37 -0.79 6.42 1.25
CA LYS A 37 -1.98 7.27 1.12
C LYS A 37 -3.18 6.46 0.62
N LEU A 38 -2.97 5.62 -0.40
CA LEU A 38 -4.02 4.75 -0.95
C LEU A 38 -4.49 3.70 0.06
N GLU A 39 -3.60 3.09 0.83
CA GLU A 39 -3.97 2.14 1.90
C GLU A 39 -4.81 2.81 2.98
N THR A 40 -4.45 4.03 3.37
CA THR A 40 -5.22 4.80 4.36
C THR A 40 -6.63 5.12 3.86
N ALA A 41 -6.75 5.53 2.59
CA ALA A 41 -8.04 5.76 1.94
C ALA A 41 -8.85 4.46 1.76
N SER A 42 -8.21 3.34 1.43
CA SER A 42 -8.88 2.03 1.30
C SER A 42 -9.43 1.55 2.64
N ASN A 43 -8.68 1.75 3.73
CA ASN A 43 -9.13 1.40 5.08
C ASN A 43 -10.33 2.24 5.54
N SER A 44 -10.43 3.51 5.15
CA SER A 44 -11.59 4.35 5.49
C SER A 44 -12.85 3.89 4.74
N ILE A 45 -12.73 3.48 3.47
CA ILE A 45 -13.83 2.91 2.67
C ILE A 45 -14.32 1.57 3.26
N ASN A 46 -13.41 0.71 3.69
CA ASN A 46 -13.76 -0.55 4.35
C ASN A 46 -14.50 -0.36 5.69
N PHE A 47 -14.24 0.74 6.41
CA PHE A 47 -14.98 1.07 7.63
C PHE A 47 -16.44 1.45 7.34
N VAL A 48 -16.69 2.24 6.28
CA VAL A 48 -18.06 2.62 5.88
C VAL A 48 -18.88 1.40 5.44
N SER A 49 -18.27 0.46 4.71
CA SER A 49 -18.99 -0.75 4.29
C SER A 49 -19.41 -1.65 5.46
N LYS A 50 -18.63 -1.70 6.55
CA LYS A 50 -19.01 -2.46 7.76
C LYS A 50 -20.04 -1.75 8.62
N THR A 51 -20.01 -0.42 8.73
CA THR A 51 -20.99 0.34 9.53
C THR A 51 -22.37 0.37 8.89
N VAL A 52 -22.48 0.40 7.56
CA VAL A 52 -23.78 0.40 6.86
C VAL A 52 -24.47 -0.97 6.90
N SER A 53 -23.71 -2.06 7.02
CA SER A 53 -24.27 -3.42 7.14
C SER A 53 -25.05 -3.69 8.44
N GLY A 54 -24.91 -2.83 9.46
CA GLY A 54 -25.60 -2.94 10.75
C GLY A 54 -26.88 -2.11 10.90
N TRP A 55 -27.29 -1.33 9.89
CA TRP A 55 -28.43 -0.41 10.02
C TRP A 55 -29.78 -0.98 9.54
N ARG A 56 -29.81 -2.28 9.20
CA ARG A 56 -31.05 -3.05 9.02
C ARG A 56 -31.12 -4.15 10.08
N GLY A 57 -31.48 -3.76 11.29
CA GLY A 57 -31.88 -4.60 12.41
C GLY A 57 -32.83 -3.81 13.27
#